data_AF-A0A0F6WAS6-F1
#
_entry.id   AF-A0A0F6WAS6-F1
#
_cell.length_a   1.000
_cell.length_b   1.000
_cell.length_c   1.000
_cell.angle_alpha   90.00
_cell.angle_beta   90.00
_cell.angle_gamma   90.00
#
_symmetry.space_group_name_H-M   'P 1'
#
loop_
_entity.id
_entity.type
_entity.pdbx_description
1 polymer ?
#
loop_
_entity_poly.entity_id
_entity_poly.type
_entity_poly.pdbx_seq_one_letter_code
_entity_poly.pdbx_strand_id
1 'polypeptide(L)'
;MDKNTMVSVLVVLFELARANRPANVERIARRLDLGVEETRAALRGLEVRGLADAVRCRLTLVGLALASSAAQGREIHLAAAA
;
A
#
# COMPACT_ATOMS: atom_id res chain seq x y z
N MET A 1 8.41 -4.93 10.80
CA MET A 1 7.62 -3.93 10.05
C MET A 1 6.17 -4.08 10.46
N ASP A 2 5.55 -3.00 10.93
CA ASP A 2 4.20 -3.05 11.45
C ASP A 2 3.17 -3.36 10.36
N LYS A 3 2.28 -4.31 10.65
CA LYS A 3 1.17 -4.69 9.78
C LYS A 3 0.31 -3.47 9.43
N ASN A 4 0.15 -2.56 10.40
CA ASN A 4 -0.64 -1.34 10.25
C ASN A 4 -0.07 -0.41 9.16
N THR A 5 1.26 -0.26 9.10
CA THR A 5 1.93 0.58 8.10
C THR A 5 1.69 0.07 6.67
N MET A 6 1.76 -1.24 6.44
CA MET A 6 1.46 -1.82 5.13
C MET A 6 0.01 -1.60 4.71
N VAL A 7 -0.95 -1.72 5.64
CA VAL A 7 -2.36 -1.44 5.38
C VAL A 7 -2.56 0.03 5.01
N SER A 8 -1.97 0.96 5.74
CA SER A 8 -2.04 2.40 5.45
C SER A 8 -1.46 2.73 4.07
N VAL A 9 -0.31 2.15 3.71
CA VAL A 9 0.29 2.32 2.36
C VAL A 9 -0.61 1.75 1.27
N LEU A 10 -1.19 0.57 1.49
CA LEU A 10 -2.13 -0.07 0.55
C LEU A 10 -3.36 0.83 0.30
N VAL A 11 -3.95 1.40 1.35
CA VAL A 11 -5.09 2.31 1.25
C VAL A 11 -4.72 3.59 0.53
N VAL A 12 -3.57 4.20 0.83
CA VAL A 12 -3.12 5.42 0.12
C VAL A 12 -2.88 5.17 -1.36
N LEU A 13 -2.26 4.05 -1.72
CA LEU A 13 -2.10 3.67 -3.13
C LEU A 13 -3.45 3.55 -3.84
N PHE A 14 -4.46 2.98 -3.17
CA PHE A 14 -5.81 2.89 -3.71
C PHE A 14 -6.46 4.26 -3.90
N GLU A 15 -6.36 5.15 -2.92
CA GLU A 15 -6.90 6.51 -3.04
C GLU A 15 -6.27 7.29 -4.21
N LEU A 16 -4.95 7.20 -4.36
CA LEU A 16 -4.23 7.85 -5.45
C LEU A 16 -4.65 7.28 -6.81
N ALA A 17 -4.74 5.95 -6.93
CA ALA A 17 -5.22 5.29 -8.13
C ALA A 17 -6.66 5.68 -8.47
N ARG A 18 -7.56 5.69 -7.48
CA ARG A 18 -8.97 6.10 -7.65
C ARG A 18 -9.11 7.55 -8.10
N ALA A 19 -8.24 8.44 -7.62
CA ALA A 19 -8.19 9.84 -8.03
C ALA A 19 -7.43 10.07 -9.35
N ASN A 20 -6.98 9.00 -10.02
CA ASN A 20 -6.11 9.06 -11.20
C ASN A 20 -4.88 9.96 -10.99
N ARG A 21 -4.30 9.91 -9.79
CA ARG A 21 -3.09 10.66 -9.42
C ARG A 21 -1.87 9.73 -9.45
N PRO A 22 -0.73 10.21 -9.96
CA PRO A 22 0.48 9.40 -9.92
C PRO A 22 0.92 9.18 -8.48
N ALA A 23 1.31 7.94 -8.17
CA ALA A 23 1.88 7.56 -6.89
C ALA A 23 3.41 7.47 -7.02
N ASN A 24 4.11 7.93 -6.00
CA ASN A 24 5.53 7.73 -5.80
C ASN A 24 5.81 7.64 -4.29
N VAL A 25 7.00 7.18 -3.93
CA VAL A 25 7.30 6.88 -2.53
C VAL A 25 7.27 8.13 -1.66
N GLU A 26 7.72 9.27 -2.17
CA GLU A 26 7.77 10.55 -1.43
C GLU A 26 6.37 11.08 -1.13
N ARG A 27 5.43 10.92 -2.06
CA ARG A 27 4.04 11.35 -1.88
C ARG A 27 3.31 10.46 -0.88
N ILE A 28 3.55 9.16 -0.92
CA ILE A 28 2.98 8.21 0.04
C ILE A 28 3.53 8.51 1.44
N ALA A 29 4.85 8.64 1.58
CA ALA A 29 5.53 8.97 2.83
C ALA A 29 4.96 10.24 3.46
N ARG A 30 4.86 11.33 2.69
CA ARG A 30 4.30 12.60 3.15
C ARG A 30 2.84 12.50 3.58
N ARG A 31 2.03 11.71 2.86
CA ARG A 31 0.59 11.59 3.16
C ARG A 31 0.34 10.79 4.45
N LEU A 32 1.26 9.90 4.80
CA LEU A 32 1.19 9.05 5.99
C LEU A 32 2.05 9.55 7.16
N ASP A 33 2.76 10.67 6.98
CA ASP A 33 3.77 11.18 7.92
C ASP A 33 4.84 10.12 8.28
N LEU A 34 5.27 9.35 7.27
CA LEU A 34 6.28 8.29 7.40
C LEU A 34 7.61 8.70 6.78
N GLY A 35 8.68 8.02 7.21
CA GLY A 35 9.97 8.10 6.53
C GLY A 35 9.94 7.48 5.13
N VAL A 36 10.79 7.99 4.21
CA VAL A 36 10.92 7.44 2.86
C VAL A 36 11.36 5.97 2.89
N GLU A 37 12.33 5.61 3.72
CA GLU A 37 12.82 4.23 3.81
C GLU A 37 11.81 3.28 4.44
N GLU A 38 11.04 3.74 5.43
CA GLU A 38 9.93 2.99 6.00
C GLU A 38 8.85 2.73 4.94
N THR A 39 8.53 3.74 4.13
CA THR A 39 7.57 3.62 3.04
C THR A 39 8.08 2.65 1.96
N ARG A 40 9.37 2.69 1.61
CA ARG A 40 9.99 1.70 0.70
C ARG A 40 9.91 0.29 1.27
N ALA A 41 10.18 0.12 2.56
CA ALA A 41 10.06 -1.17 3.22
C ALA A 41 8.62 -1.69 3.17
N ALA A 42 7.62 -0.84 3.43
CA ALA A 42 6.21 -1.18 3.36
C ALA A 42 5.79 -1.59 1.94
N LEU A 43 6.19 -0.83 0.92
CA LEU A 43 5.94 -1.18 -0.49
C LEU A 43 6.57 -2.52 -0.86
N ARG A 44 7.82 -2.78 -0.45
CA ARG A 44 8.47 -4.09 -0.66
C ARG A 44 7.71 -5.21 0.06
N GLY A 45 7.22 -4.98 1.27
CA GLY A 45 6.40 -5.96 1.98
C GLY A 45 5.08 -6.29 1.27
N LEU A 46 4.45 -5.30 0.64
CA LEU A 46 3.27 -5.49 -0.21
C LEU A 46 3.61 -6.22 -1.51
N GLU A 47 4.76 -5.94 -2.11
CA GLU A 47 5.25 -6.59 -3.34
C GLU A 47 5.56 -8.07 -3.14
N VAL A 48 6.24 -8.43 -2.04
CA VAL A 48 6.46 -9.84 -1.65
C VAL A 48 5.14 -10.60 -1.49
N ARG A 49 4.06 -9.91 -1.14
CA ARG A 49 2.70 -10.47 -1.01
C ARG A 49 1.89 -10.43 -2.31
N GLY A 50 2.46 -9.95 -3.41
CA GLY A 50 1.78 -9.81 -4.71
C GLY A 50 0.71 -8.71 -4.74
N LEU A 51 0.74 -7.75 -3.81
CA LEU A 51 -0.28 -6.71 -3.66
C LEU A 51 0.09 -5.40 -4.36
N ALA A 52 1.39 -5.13 -4.53
CA ALA A 52 1.88 -3.94 -5.19
C ALA A 52 3.11 -4.24 -6.04
N ASP A 53 3.37 -3.39 -7.02
CA ASP A 53 4.67 -3.22 -7.65
C ASP A 53 5.36 -2.07 -6.93
N ALA A 54 6.42 -2.38 -6.17
CA ALA A 54 7.06 -1.39 -5.31
C ALA A 54 7.83 -0.34 -6.13
N VAL A 55 8.40 -0.75 -7.27
CA VAL A 55 9.16 0.13 -8.17
C VAL A 55 8.24 1.15 -8.84
N ARG A 56 7.08 0.69 -9.32
CA ARG A 56 6.08 1.55 -9.99
C ARG A 56 5.12 2.22 -9.03
N CYS A 57 5.20 1.92 -7.72
CA CYS A 57 4.28 2.41 -6.69
C CYS A 57 2.81 2.20 -7.11
N ARG A 58 2.45 0.99 -7.58
CA ARG A 58 1.11 0.68 -8.10
C ARG A 58 0.57 -0.59 -7.48
N LEU A 59 -0.74 -0.64 -7.25
CA LEU A 59 -1.41 -1.89 -6.87
C LEU A 59 -1.43 -2.89 -8.02
N THR A 60 -1.31 -4.17 -7.68
CA THR A 60 -1.73 -5.26 -8.57
C THR A 60 -3.26 -5.35 -8.58
N LEU A 61 -3.84 -6.18 -9.44
CA LEU A 61 -5.29 -6.42 -9.40
C LEU A 61 -5.75 -7.00 -8.06
N VAL A 62 -4.95 -7.90 -7.47
CA VAL A 62 -5.22 -8.49 -6.16
C VAL A 62 -5.13 -7.43 -5.05
N GLY A 63 -4.09 -6.60 -5.08
CA GLY A 63 -3.95 -5.48 -4.13
C GLY A 63 -5.08 -4.48 -4.25
N LEU A 64 -5.55 -4.19 -5.46
CA LEU A 64 -6.69 -3.29 -5.71
C LEU A 64 -7.98 -3.82 -5.08
N ALA A 65 -8.29 -5.11 -5.25
CA ALA A 65 -9.47 -5.74 -4.67
C ALA A 65 -9.45 -5.70 -3.13
N LEU A 66 -8.29 -6.00 -2.53
CA LEU A 66 -8.11 -5.95 -1.08
C LEU A 66 -8.19 -4.52 -0.52
N ALA A 67 -7.53 -3.56 -1.18
CA ALA A 67 -7.57 -2.16 -0.77
C ALA A 67 -8.98 -1.56 -0.87
N SER A 68 -9.75 -1.95 -1.90
CA SER A 68 -11.16 -1.56 -2.03
C SER A 68 -12.01 -2.07 -0.86
N SER A 69 -11.74 -3.28 -0.37
CA SER A 69 -12.43 -3.84 0.80
C SER A 69 -12.05 -3.09 2.08
N ALA A 70 -10.78 -2.76 2.24
CA ALA A 70 -10.26 -1.98 3.37
C ALA A 70 -10.85 -0.57 3.44
N ALA A 71 -10.92 0.12 2.30
CA ALA A 71 -11.45 1.47 2.21
C ALA A 71 -12.96 1.56 2.54
N GLN A 72 -13.67 0.42 2.52
CA GLN A 72 -15.07 0.30 2.94
C GLN A 72 -15.23 -0.01 4.44
N GLY A 73 -14.15 0.06 5.22
CA GLY A 73 -14.16 -0.20 6.67
C GLY A 73 -14.21 -1.69 7.02
N ARG A 74 -13.91 -2.60 6.08
CA ARG A 74 -13.75 -4.03 6.39
C ARG A 74 -12.33 -4.29 6.86
N GLU A 75 -12.19 -5.07 7.93
CA GLU A 75 -10.88 -5.54 8.40
C GLU A 75 -10.21 -6.38 7.31
N ILE A 76 -8.96 -6.02 6.98
CA ILE A 76 -8.12 -6.79 6.07
C ILE A 76 -7.02 -7.50 6.86
N HIS A 77 -7.04 -8.82 6.78
CA HIS A 77 -5.98 -9.67 7.30
C HIS A 77 -4.92 -9.88 6.23
N LEU A 78 -3.90 -9.02 6.24
CA LEU A 78 -2.63 -9.32 5.55
C LEU A 78 -1.99 -10.53 6.24
N ALA A 79 -2.03 -11.70 5.61
CA ALA A 79 -1.34 -12.87 6.10
C ALA A 79 0.18 -12.59 6.18
N ALA A 80 0.84 -13.16 7.18
CA ALA A 80 2.29 -13.20 7.20
C ALA A 80 2.75 -14.04 6.01
N ALA A 81 3.58 -13.48 5.12
CA ALA A 81 4.32 -14.28 4.17
C ALA A 81 5.26 -15.17 5.00
N ALA A 82 5.14 -16.49 4.83
CA ALA A 82 6.03 -17.48 5.43
C ALA A 82 7.44 -17.39 4.81
#